data_AF-A0A1F9PPC2-F1
#
_entry.id   AF-A0A1F9PPC2-F1
#
_cell.length_a   1.000
_cell.length_b   1.000
_cell.length_c   1.000
_cell.angle_alpha   90.00
_cell.angle_beta   90.00
_cell.angle_gamma   90.00
#
_symmetry.space_group_name_H-M   'P 1'
#
loop_
_entity.id
_entity.type
_entity.pdbx_description
1 polymer ?
#
loop_
_entity_poly.entity_id
_entity_poly.type
_entity_poly.pdbx_seq_one_letter_code
_entity_poly.pdbx_strand_id
1 'polypeptide(L)' 'MVHPKERLEVIADDPDNRILECAVKGQAEFIISGDHRLKDLKSFQGIKIVDSATFLACIGKLDAE' A
#
# COMPACT_ATOMS: atom_id res chain seq x y z
N MET A 1 6.34 13.00 8.58
CA MET A 1 7.12 11.76 8.85
C MET A 1 6.33 10.95 9.85
N VAL A 2 6.04 9.67 9.56
CA VAL A 2 5.33 8.78 10.48
C VAL A 2 6.33 7.88 11.20
N HIS A 3 6.02 7.53 12.45
CA HIS A 3 6.82 6.62 13.26
C HIS A 3 5.93 5.43 13.66
N PRO A 4 5.93 4.35 12.87
CA PRO A 4 5.20 3.14 13.23
C PRO A 4 5.79 2.55 14.51
N LYS A 5 4.92 2.07 15.40
CA LYS A 5 5.31 1.41 16.66
C LYS A 5 5.25 -0.11 16.57
N GLU A 6 4.54 -0.61 15.57
CA GLU A 6 4.32 -2.03 15.35
C GLU A 6 5.28 -2.48 14.27
N ARG A 7 5.94 -3.63 14.49
CA ARG A 7 6.78 -4.27 13.48
C ARG A 7 5.99 -5.40 12.84
N LEU A 8 5.77 -5.33 11.54
CA LEU A 8 5.08 -6.37 10.78
C LEU A 8 6.09 -7.37 10.24
N GLU A 9 5.71 -8.64 10.21
CA GLU A 9 6.46 -9.73 9.55
C GLU A 9 5.54 -10.40 8.52
N VAL A 10 5.07 -9.61 7.55
CA VAL A 10 4.10 -10.05 6.54
C VAL A 10 4.81 -10.50 5.27
N ILE A 11 5.89 -9.81 4.91
CA ILE A 11 6.79 -10.15 3.82
C ILE A 11 8.13 -10.55 4.45
N ALA A 12 8.81 -11.51 3.83
CA ALA A 12 10.11 -12.01 4.29
C ALA A 12 11.21 -10.94 4.34
N ASP A 13 10.99 -9.79 3.68
CA ASP A 13 11.92 -8.67 3.64
C ASP A 13 11.43 -7.53 4.56
N ASP A 14 12.29 -7.14 5.50
CA ASP A 14 12.04 -6.13 6.53
C ASP A 14 11.66 -4.73 5.98
N PRO A 15 12.27 -4.20 4.90
CA PRO A 15 11.92 -2.91 4.31
C PRO A 15 10.47 -2.84 3.79
N ASP A 16 9.95 -3.93 3.25
CA ASP A 16 8.58 -3.97 2.69
C ASP A 16 7.54 -3.90 3.80
N ASN A 17 7.81 -4.55 4.94
CA ASN A 17 6.95 -4.47 6.13
C ASN A 17 6.80 -3.05 6.65
N ARG A 18 7.87 -2.23 6.59
CA ARG A 18 7.82 -0.83 7.00
C ARG A 18 6.88 0.03 6.14
N ILE A 19 6.69 -0.32 4.87
CA ILE A 19 5.72 0.34 3.99
C ILE A 19 4.30 0.02 4.44
N LEU A 20 4.03 -1.24 4.78
CA LEU A 20 2.73 -1.66 5.31
C LEU A 20 2.43 -0.98 6.66
N GLU A 21 3.40 -0.95 7.56
CA GLU A 21 3.29 -0.28 8.86
C GLU A 21 2.99 1.21 8.71
N CYS A 22 3.68 1.88 7.78
CA CYS A 22 3.46 3.28 7.45
C CYS A 22 2.03 3.51 6.94
N ALA A 23 1.57 2.67 6.02
CA ALA A 23 0.24 2.77 5.44
C ALA A 23 -0.86 2.56 6.48
N VAL A 24 -0.72 1.55 7.34
CA VAL A 24 -1.65 1.30 8.47
C VAL A 24 -1.66 2.48 9.42
N LYS A 25 -0.48 2.97 9.83
CA LYS A 25 -0.40 4.08 10.79
C LYS A 25 -0.92 5.39 10.22
N GLY A 26 -0.73 5.60 8.92
CA GLY A 26 -1.23 6.74 8.16
C GLY A 26 -2.67 6.63 7.71
N GLN A 27 -3.35 5.50 7.99
CA GLN A 27 -4.72 5.23 7.52
C GLN A 27 -4.86 5.38 5.99
N ALA A 28 -3.85 4.95 5.26
CA ALA A 28 -3.84 5.04 3.81
C ALA A 28 -4.89 4.11 3.21
N GLU A 29 -5.59 4.56 2.16
CA GLU A 29 -6.51 3.72 1.40
C GLU A 29 -5.78 2.91 0.30
N PHE A 30 -4.64 3.43 -0.17
CA PHE A 30 -3.85 2.84 -1.24
C PHE A 30 -2.35 2.85 -0.94
N ILE A 31 -1.67 1.77 -1.31
CA ILE A 31 -0.22 1.71 -1.51
C ILE A 31 0.02 1.59 -3.01
N ILE A 32 0.76 2.55 -3.58
CA ILE A 32 1.12 2.54 -4.99
C ILE A 32 2.56 2.04 -5.08
N SER A 33 2.78 0.87 -5.67
CA SER A 33 4.11 0.28 -5.81
C SER A 33 4.26 -0.50 -7.11
N GLY A 34 5.45 -0.46 -7.68
CA GLY A 34 5.87 -1.36 -8.76
C GLY A 34 6.50 -2.66 -8.25
N ASP A 35 6.76 -2.78 -6.94
CA ASP A 35 7.35 -3.99 -6.35
C ASP A 35 6.34 -5.14 -6.36
N HIS A 36 6.70 -6.21 -7.07
CA HIS A 36 5.86 -7.39 -7.18
C HIS A 36 5.56 -8.04 -5.83
N ARG A 37 6.50 -8.00 -4.87
CA ARG A 37 6.33 -8.62 -3.55
C ARG A 37 5.21 -7.96 -2.76
N LEU A 38 5.11 -6.63 -2.84
CA LEU A 38 3.99 -5.88 -2.25
C LEU A 38 2.70 -6.09 -3.05
N LYS A 39 2.77 -6.06 -4.39
CA LYS A 39 1.60 -6.23 -5.24
C LYS A 39 0.96 -7.62 -5.12
N ASP A 40 1.74 -8.66 -4.83
CA ASP A 40 1.24 -10.03 -4.66
C ASP A 40 0.31 -10.17 -3.46
N LEU A 41 0.45 -9.30 -2.45
CA LEU A 41 -0.49 -9.22 -1.32
C LEU A 41 -1.87 -8.72 -1.76
N LYS A 42 -1.95 -7.91 -2.83
CA LYS A 42 -3.14 -7.24 -3.40
C LYS A 42 -3.84 -6.25 -2.47
N SER A 43 -3.99 -6.60 -1.20
CA SER A 43 -4.53 -5.75 -0.15
C SER A 43 -3.98 -6.15 1.22
N PHE A 44 -3.83 -5.19 2.11
CA PHE A 44 -3.40 -5.43 3.47
C PHE A 44 -4.26 -4.61 4.44
N GLN A 45 -4.98 -5.27 5.36
CA GLN A 45 -5.88 -4.60 6.33
C GLN A 45 -6.86 -3.59 5.70
N GLY A 46 -7.38 -3.91 4.51
CA GLY A 46 -8.29 -3.04 3.76
C GLY A 46 -7.61 -2.01 2.85
N ILE A 47 -6.29 -1.82 2.99
CA ILE A 47 -5.46 -0.95 2.15
C ILE A 47 -5.20 -1.66 0.82
N LYS A 48 -5.54 -1.05 -0.31
CA LYS A 48 -5.33 -1.64 -1.64
C LYS A 48 -3.90 -1.43 -2.11
N ILE A 49 -3.27 -2.46 -2.66
CA ILE A 49 -1.91 -2.38 -3.20
C ILE A 49 -1.99 -2.49 -4.72
N VAL A 50 -1.61 -1.42 -5.41
CA VAL A 50 -1.79 -1.27 -6.86
C VAL A 50 -0.54 -0.69 -7.51
N ASP A 51 -0.38 -0.89 -8.82
CA ASP A 51 0.59 -0.11 -9.59
C ASP A 51 0.06 1.28 -9.96
N SER A 52 0.97 2.14 -10.41
CA SER A 52 0.67 3.51 -10.79
C SER A 52 -0.37 3.61 -11.90
N ALA A 53 -0.33 2.74 -12.91
CA ALA A 53 -1.30 2.74 -14.01
C ALA A 53 -2.71 2.40 -13.51
N THR A 54 -2.82 1.38 -12.65
CA THR A 54 -4.09 0.99 -12.02
C THR A 54 -4.62 2.09 -11.11
N PHE A 55 -3.77 2.74 -10.32
CA PHE A 55 -4.16 3.86 -9.47
C PHE A 55 -4.69 5.04 -10.29
N LEU A 56 -3.97 5.43 -11.36
CA LEU A 56 -4.41 6.50 -12.27
C LEU A 56 -5.77 6.19 -12.89
N ALA A 57 -6.01 4.93 -13.28
CA ALA A 57 -7.30 4.51 -13.81
C ALA A 57 -8.42 4.51 -12.74
N CYS A 58 -8.10 4.29 -11.47
CA CYS A 58 -9.06 4.42 -10.38
C CYS A 58 -9.46 5.88 -10.14
N ILE A 59 -8.49 6.79 -10.02
CA ILE A 59 -8.79 8.21 -9.76
C ILE A 59 -9.38 8.93 -10.96
N GLY A 60 -8.97 8.57 -12.19
CA GLY A 60 -9.56 9.14 -13.40
C GLY A 60 -11.04 8.75 -13.62
N LYS A 61 -11.56 7.77 -12.86
CA LYS A 61 -12.99 7.47 -12.80
C LYS A 61 -13.72 8.30 -11.73
N LEU A 62 -13.03 8.79 -10.70
CA LEU A 62 -13.62 9.66 -9.68
C LEU A 62 -13.93 11.07 -10.21
N ASP A 63 -13.20 11.53 -11.23
CA ASP A 63 -13.44 12.85 -11.85
C ASP A 63 -14.60 12.86 -12.86
N ALA A 64 -15.24 11.71 -13.10
CA ALA A 64 -16.29 11.53 -14.10
C ALA A 64 -17.71 11.43 -13.51
N GLU A 65 -17.88 11.70 -12.21
CA GLU A 65 -19.17 11.68 -11.49
C GLU A 65 -19.55 13.07 -10.93
#